data_AF-A0A524CGE5-F1
#
_entry.id   AF-A0A524CGE5-F1
#
_cell.length_a   1.000
_cell.length_b   1.000
_cell.length_c   1.000
_cell.angle_alpha   90.00
_cell.angle_beta   90.00
_cell.angle_gamma   90.00
#
_symmetry.space_group_name_H-M   'P 1'
#
loop_
_entity.id
_entity.type
_entity.pdbx_description
1 polymer ?
#
loop_
_entity_poly.entity_id
_entity_poly.type
_entity_poly.pdbx_seq_one_letter_code
_entity_poly.pdbx_strand_id
1 'polypeptide(L)'
;MVEESEVEGGEFDRQLAAGAIMGVQSILGEVIDRKKEQQLEAVDYKGKKLLFTSSPEKYINVVLISEQDLLILHDKIEKLAKEIEQYFKEYLEKNITKIDLYKPISYLIEETFQVEDLKRDIILKP
;
A
#
# COMPACT_ATOMS: atom_id res chain seq x y z
N MET A 1 43.22 -18.23 -10.47
CA MET A 1 43.45 -17.16 -9.48
C MET A 1 42.42 -16.09 -9.78
N VAL A 2 41.69 -15.68 -8.74
CA VAL A 2 40.55 -14.75 -8.78
C VAL A 2 41.07 -13.33 -8.92
N GLU A 3 40.35 -12.48 -9.67
CA GLU A 3 40.16 -11.03 -9.53
C GLU A 3 39.49 -10.56 -10.85
N GLU A 4 38.44 -9.76 -10.93
CA GLU A 4 37.59 -9.02 -10.00
C GLU A 4 36.32 -8.69 -10.83
N SER A 5 35.12 -8.91 -10.30
CA SER A 5 33.89 -8.47 -10.96
C SER A 5 33.62 -7.02 -10.58
N GLU A 6 33.95 -6.10 -11.48
CA GLU A 6 33.57 -4.69 -11.38
C GLU A 6 32.04 -4.55 -11.40
N VAL A 7 31.49 -4.03 -10.32
CA VAL A 7 30.09 -3.59 -10.24
C VAL A 7 30.03 -2.21 -10.89
N GLU A 8 29.61 -2.15 -12.16
CA GLU A 8 29.30 -0.89 -12.83
C GLU A 8 28.20 -0.15 -12.06
N GLY A 9 28.57 0.99 -11.47
CA GLY A 9 27.66 1.96 -10.91
C GLY A 9 26.81 2.56 -12.02
N GLY A 10 25.59 2.05 -12.18
CA GLY A 10 24.61 2.60 -13.12
C GLY A 10 24.29 4.06 -12.79
N GLU A 11 24.49 4.93 -13.77
CA GLU A 11 24.06 6.32 -13.74
C GLU A 11 22.60 6.41 -13.27
N PHE A 12 22.35 7.13 -12.18
CA PHE A 12 21.00 7.37 -11.69
C PHE A 12 20.25 8.21 -12.73
N ASP A 13 19.45 7.56 -13.57
CA ASP A 13 18.65 8.22 -14.60
C ASP A 13 17.59 9.11 -13.94
N ARG A 14 17.96 10.39 -13.78
CA ARG A 14 17.12 11.41 -13.15
C ARG A 14 15.82 11.64 -13.91
N GLN A 15 15.78 11.37 -15.22
CA GLN A 15 14.56 11.52 -16.01
C GLN A 15 13.60 10.37 -15.73
N LEU A 16 14.11 9.13 -15.65
CA LEU A 16 13.31 7.98 -15.22
C LEU A 16 12.78 8.15 -13.80
N ALA A 17 13.64 8.62 -12.87
CA ALA A 17 13.25 8.89 -11.50
C ALA A 17 12.19 10.01 -11.42
N ALA A 18 12.33 11.09 -12.19
CA ALA A 18 11.32 12.15 -12.24
C ALA A 18 9.99 11.67 -12.84
N GLY A 19 10.03 10.84 -13.89
CA GLY A 19 8.85 10.21 -14.47
C GLY A 19 8.13 9.30 -13.47
N ALA A 20 8.89 8.50 -12.72
CA ALA A 20 8.35 7.65 -11.66
C ALA A 20 7.74 8.47 -10.52
N ILE A 21 8.40 9.56 -10.09
CA ILE A 21 7.88 10.46 -9.06
C ILE A 21 6.58 11.14 -9.52
N MET A 22 6.54 11.64 -10.76
CA MET A 22 5.33 12.24 -11.32
C MET A 22 4.18 11.22 -11.45
N GLY A 23 4.49 9.98 -11.86
CA GLY A 23 3.51 8.89 -11.90
C GLY A 23 2.94 8.59 -10.52
N VAL A 24 3.81 8.46 -9.51
CA VAL A 24 3.40 8.28 -8.10
C VAL A 24 2.56 9.47 -7.61
N GLN A 25 2.97 10.70 -7.90
CA GLN A 25 2.20 11.90 -7.52
C GLN A 25 0.83 11.96 -8.19
N SER A 26 0.71 11.56 -9.46
CA SER A 26 -0.57 11.51 -10.17
C SER A 26 -1.50 10.45 -9.56
N ILE A 27 -0.97 9.26 -9.29
CA ILE A 27 -1.71 8.17 -8.63
C ILE A 27 -2.15 8.61 -7.23
N LEU A 28 -1.24 9.19 -6.44
CA LEU A 28 -1.57 9.71 -5.11
C LEU A 28 -2.61 10.84 -5.19
N GLY A 29 -2.54 11.71 -6.19
CA GLY A 29 -3.53 12.77 -6.41
C GLY A 29 -4.91 12.24 -6.83
N GLU A 30 -4.97 11.11 -7.54
CA GLU A 30 -6.22 10.43 -7.86
C GLU A 30 -6.82 9.67 -6.67
N VAL A 31 -5.96 9.09 -5.82
CA VAL A 31 -6.37 8.30 -4.65
C VAL A 31 -6.75 9.21 -3.47
N ILE A 32 -5.96 10.26 -3.19
CA ILE A 32 -6.11 11.08 -1.98
C ILE A 32 -7.14 12.21 -2.12
N ASP A 33 -7.52 12.60 -3.35
CA ASP A 33 -8.48 13.69 -3.54
C ASP A 33 -9.92 13.27 -3.15
N ARG A 34 -10.30 13.64 -1.93
CA ARG A 34 -11.62 13.36 -1.36
C ARG A 34 -12.77 13.96 -2.18
N LYS A 35 -12.50 15.00 -2.99
CA LYS A 35 -13.51 15.70 -3.80
C LYS A 35 -13.79 15.05 -5.14
N LYS A 36 -12.97 14.08 -5.58
CA LYS A 36 -13.23 13.33 -6.81
C LYS A 36 -14.35 12.32 -6.59
N GLU A 37 -15.31 12.31 -7.51
CA GLU A 37 -16.38 11.31 -7.57
C GLU A 37 -15.87 9.97 -8.10
N GLN A 38 -14.88 9.99 -8.99
CA GLN A 38 -14.22 8.79 -9.52
C GLN A 38 -12.80 8.72 -8.97
N GLN A 39 -12.51 7.66 -8.21
CA GLN A 39 -11.16 7.33 -7.76
C GLN A 39 -10.56 6.28 -8.68
N LEU A 40 -9.23 6.25 -8.74
CA LEU A 40 -8.51 5.17 -9.38
C LEU A 40 -8.85 3.86 -8.65
N GLU A 41 -9.33 2.84 -9.36
CA GLU A 41 -9.73 1.55 -8.78
C GLU A 41 -8.67 0.46 -8.99
N ALA A 42 -8.02 0.45 -10.15
CA ALA A 42 -6.97 -0.52 -10.44
C ALA A 42 -5.92 -0.01 -11.43
N VAL A 43 -4.68 -0.49 -11.29
CA VAL A 43 -3.60 -0.32 -12.26
C VAL A 43 -2.96 -1.68 -12.53
N ASP A 44 -2.83 -2.06 -13.80
CA ASP A 44 -2.10 -3.25 -14.22
C ASP A 44 -0.69 -2.88 -14.69
N TYR A 45 0.32 -3.55 -14.15
CA TYR A 45 1.70 -3.39 -14.56
C TYR A 45 2.48 -4.69 -14.47
N LYS A 46 2.98 -5.16 -15.61
CA LYS A 46 3.86 -6.35 -15.73
C LYS A 46 3.29 -7.60 -15.04
N GLY A 47 1.98 -7.83 -15.17
CA GLY A 47 1.31 -8.99 -14.57
C GLY A 47 1.04 -8.85 -13.07
N LYS A 48 1.30 -7.67 -12.49
CA LYS A 48 0.84 -7.30 -11.14
C LYS A 48 -0.27 -6.27 -11.26
N LYS A 49 -1.26 -6.40 -10.39
CA LYS A 49 -2.38 -5.47 -10.26
C LYS A 49 -2.29 -4.74 -8.93
N LEU A 50 -2.39 -3.43 -9.00
CA LEU A 50 -2.62 -2.56 -7.87
C LEU A 50 -4.12 -2.34 -7.79
N LEU A 51 -4.76 -2.76 -6.71
CA LEU A 51 -6.17 -2.51 -6.42
C LEU A 51 -6.23 -1.40 -5.38
N PHE A 52 -7.05 -0.39 -5.64
CA PHE A 52 -7.19 0.79 -4.83
C PHE A 52 -8.62 0.85 -4.29
N THR A 53 -8.76 1.18 -3.01
CA THR A 53 -10.06 1.47 -2.42
C THR A 53 -9.92 2.54 -1.35
N SER A 54 -11.01 3.26 -1.11
CA SER A 54 -11.09 4.23 -0.03
C SER A 54 -12.21 3.87 0.91
N SER A 55 -12.02 4.21 2.17
CA SER A 55 -13.09 4.13 3.15
C SER A 55 -14.23 5.10 2.82
N PRO A 56 -15.47 4.88 3.33
CA PRO A 56 -16.63 5.70 3.02
C PRO A 56 -16.44 7.22 3.21
N GLU A 57 -15.80 7.64 4.31
CA GLU A 57 -15.51 9.06 4.57
C GLU A 57 -14.15 9.51 4.01
N LYS A 58 -13.47 8.62 3.26
CA LYS A 58 -12.21 8.85 2.56
C LYS A 58 -11.06 9.28 3.48
N TYR A 59 -11.09 8.87 4.75
CA TYR A 59 -9.95 9.04 5.66
C TYR A 59 -8.84 8.02 5.40
N ILE A 60 -9.18 6.84 4.90
CA ILE A 60 -8.25 5.74 4.67
C ILE A 60 -8.26 5.39 3.19
N ASN A 61 -7.05 5.27 2.63
CA ASN A 61 -6.83 4.69 1.31
C ASN A 61 -6.07 3.37 1.51
N VAL A 62 -6.55 2.31 0.88
CA VAL A 62 -5.91 0.99 0.89
C VAL A 62 -5.46 0.67 -0.53
N VAL A 63 -4.23 0.19 -0.64
CA VAL A 63 -3.65 -0.29 -1.90
C VAL A 63 -3.21 -1.73 -1.71
N LEU A 64 -3.76 -2.63 -2.50
CA LEU A 64 -3.37 -4.04 -2.52
C LEU A 64 -2.60 -4.35 -3.80
N ILE A 65 -1.43 -4.96 -3.66
CA ILE A 65 -0.66 -5.50 -4.78
C ILE A 65 -0.98 -6.99 -4.89
N SER A 66 -1.48 -7.42 -6.03
CA SER A 66 -1.85 -8.82 -6.30
C SER A 66 -1.35 -9.25 -7.67
N GLU A 67 -1.10 -10.54 -7.84
CA GLU A 67 -0.85 -11.15 -9.17
C GLU A 67 -2.16 -11.51 -9.89
N GLN A 68 -3.28 -11.48 -9.16
CA GLN A 68 -4.59 -11.89 -9.66
C GLN A 68 -5.67 -10.86 -9.31
N ASP A 69 -6.65 -10.74 -10.21
CA ASP A 69 -7.83 -9.91 -10.01
C ASP A 69 -9.00 -10.80 -9.59
N LEU A 70 -9.14 -10.99 -8.28
CA LEU A 70 -10.18 -11.83 -7.73
C LEU A 70 -11.21 -10.93 -7.05
N LEU A 71 -12.50 -11.15 -7.34
CA LEU A 71 -13.60 -10.39 -6.73
C LEU A 71 -13.52 -10.39 -5.20
N ILE A 72 -13.14 -11.52 -4.59
CA ILE A 72 -12.96 -11.64 -3.14
C ILE A 72 -11.89 -10.69 -2.59
N LEU A 73 -10.88 -10.30 -3.38
CA LEU A 73 -9.87 -9.34 -2.94
C LEU A 73 -10.45 -7.93 -2.88
N HIS A 74 -11.33 -7.56 -3.82
CA HIS A 74 -12.07 -6.29 -3.80
C HIS A 74 -12.95 -6.18 -2.55
N ASP A 75 -13.75 -7.21 -2.27
CA ASP A 75 -14.60 -7.25 -1.08
C ASP A 75 -13.77 -7.14 0.21
N LYS A 76 -12.62 -7.83 0.26
CA LYS A 76 -11.71 -7.82 1.41
C LYS A 76 -11.07 -6.44 1.64
N ILE A 77 -10.57 -5.78 0.59
CA ILE A 77 -9.95 -4.46 0.74
C ILE A 77 -10.98 -3.40 1.13
N GLU A 78 -12.20 -3.47 0.59
CA GLU A 78 -13.28 -2.53 0.92
C GLU A 78 -13.70 -2.70 2.39
N LYS A 79 -13.87 -3.96 2.83
CA LYS A 79 -14.14 -4.27 4.23
C LYS A 79 -13.03 -3.75 5.15
N LEU A 80 -11.77 -4.00 4.81
CA LEU A 80 -10.62 -3.54 5.60
C LEU A 80 -10.59 -2.01 5.72
N ALA A 81 -10.77 -1.28 4.61
CA ALA A 81 -10.75 0.18 4.60
C ALA A 81 -11.85 0.75 5.53
N LYS A 82 -13.05 0.17 5.45
CA LYS A 82 -14.17 0.52 6.32
C LYS A 82 -13.90 0.22 7.79
N GLU A 83 -13.37 -0.95 8.11
CA GLU A 83 -13.10 -1.35 9.50
C GLU A 83 -12.00 -0.48 10.13
N ILE A 84 -10.93 -0.16 9.39
CA ILE A 84 -9.90 0.78 9.86
C ILE A 84 -10.51 2.16 10.11
N GLU A 85 -11.30 2.70 9.17
CA GLU A 85 -11.92 4.01 9.37
C GLU A 85 -12.84 4.03 10.61
N GLN A 86 -13.64 2.99 10.81
CA GLN A 86 -14.53 2.88 11.96
C GLN A 86 -13.76 2.76 13.28
N TYR A 87 -12.73 1.90 13.31
CA TYR A 87 -11.98 1.64 14.53
C TYR A 87 -11.14 2.85 14.98
N PHE A 88 -10.59 3.60 14.02
CA PHE A 88 -9.71 4.75 14.28
C PHE A 88 -10.39 6.11 14.08
N LYS A 89 -11.72 6.16 13.90
CA LYS A 89 -12.48 7.36 13.54
C LYS A 89 -12.12 8.59 14.38
N GLU A 90 -12.16 8.45 15.70
CA GLU A 90 -11.85 9.56 16.60
C GLU A 90 -10.43 10.11 16.43
N TYR A 91 -9.45 9.24 16.14
CA TYR A 91 -8.07 9.66 15.91
C TYR A 91 -7.91 10.35 14.55
N LEU A 92 -8.58 9.82 13.52
CA LEU A 92 -8.57 10.35 12.16
C LEU A 92 -9.21 11.74 12.10
N GLU A 93 -10.38 11.93 12.73
CA GLU A 93 -11.06 13.23 12.80
C GLU A 93 -10.23 14.29 13.55
N LYS A 94 -9.50 13.87 14.59
CA LYS A 94 -8.62 14.74 15.37
C LYS A 94 -7.23 14.92 14.74
N ASN A 95 -6.97 14.32 13.57
CA ASN A 95 -5.67 14.30 12.90
C ASN A 95 -4.51 13.85 13.80
N ILE A 96 -4.74 12.84 14.65
CA ILE A 96 -3.70 12.31 15.55
C ILE A 96 -2.74 11.45 14.73
N THR A 97 -1.48 11.85 14.61
CA THR A 97 -0.49 11.18 13.74
C THR A 97 0.43 10.19 14.47
N LYS A 98 0.15 9.87 15.74
CA LYS A 98 1.02 8.98 16.53
C LYS A 98 0.92 7.54 16.02
N ILE A 99 1.94 7.11 15.28
CA ILE A 99 2.00 5.81 14.59
C ILE A 99 1.74 4.62 15.53
N ASP A 100 2.21 4.67 16.78
CA ASP A 100 1.98 3.60 17.76
C ASP A 100 0.50 3.28 17.99
N LEU A 101 -0.38 4.27 17.84
CA LEU A 101 -1.82 4.08 18.01
C LEU A 101 -2.42 3.23 16.89
N TYR A 102 -1.78 3.22 15.71
CA TYR A 102 -2.24 2.50 14.52
C TYR A 102 -1.65 1.09 14.40
N LYS A 103 -0.83 0.63 15.36
CA LYS A 103 -0.32 -0.75 15.40
C LYS A 103 -1.41 -1.83 15.24
N PRO A 104 -2.64 -1.68 15.78
CA PRO A 104 -3.69 -2.68 15.60
C PRO A 104 -4.15 -2.88 14.14
N ILE A 105 -3.79 -1.98 13.20
CA ILE A 105 -4.07 -2.20 11.76
C ILE A 105 -3.46 -3.50 11.27
N SER A 106 -2.27 -3.87 11.77
CA SER A 106 -1.62 -5.14 11.40
C SER A 106 -2.49 -6.35 11.70
N TYR A 107 -3.15 -6.37 12.85
CA TYR A 107 -4.08 -7.42 13.24
C TYR A 107 -5.30 -7.47 12.31
N LEU A 108 -5.87 -6.31 11.96
CA LEU A 108 -7.00 -6.24 11.01
C LEU A 108 -6.63 -6.79 9.62
N ILE A 109 -5.41 -6.52 9.15
CA ILE A 109 -4.88 -7.08 7.91
C ILE A 109 -4.75 -8.60 8.01
N GLU A 110 -4.11 -9.10 9.06
CA GLU A 110 -3.92 -10.54 9.30
C GLU A 110 -5.28 -11.27 9.35
N GLU A 111 -6.26 -10.72 10.07
CA GLU A 111 -7.62 -11.27 10.17
C GLU A 111 -8.35 -11.25 8.82
N THR A 112 -8.28 -10.15 8.07
CA THR A 112 -8.98 -9.99 6.79
C THR A 112 -8.44 -10.94 5.71
N PHE A 113 -7.11 -11.04 5.65
CA PHE A 113 -6.45 -11.84 4.62
C PHE A 113 -6.17 -13.27 5.04
N GLN A 114 -6.38 -13.62 6.32
CA GLN A 114 -6.05 -14.92 6.89
C GLN A 114 -4.60 -15.30 6.57
N VAL A 115 -3.69 -14.33 6.75
CA VAL A 115 -2.27 -14.56 6.51
C VAL A 115 -1.77 -15.50 7.60
N GLU A 116 -1.66 -16.80 7.30
CA GLU A 116 -0.93 -17.72 8.16
C GLU A 116 0.49 -17.20 8.31
N ASP A 117 0.99 -17.10 9.55
CA ASP A 117 2.30 -16.58 9.91
C ASP A 117 3.36 -17.01 8.88
N LEU A 118 3.72 -16.10 7.97
CA LEU A 118 4.98 -16.18 7.24
C LEU A 118 6.04 -16.07 8.32
N LYS A 119 6.57 -17.23 8.73
CA LYS A 119 7.61 -17.38 9.74
C LYS A 119 8.48 -16.14 9.76
N ARG A 120 8.31 -15.33 10.81
CA ARG A 120 9.15 -14.17 11.08
C ARG A 120 10.53 -14.73 11.43
N ASP A 121 11.32 -15.06 10.42
CA ASP A 121 12.75 -15.30 10.58
C ASP A 121 13.37 -13.94 10.91
N ILE A 122 13.22 -13.52 12.16
CA ILE A 122 14.05 -12.49 12.75
C ILE A 122 15.42 -13.14 12.92
N ILE A 123 16.23 -13.06 11.87
CA ILE A 123 17.64 -13.38 11.96
C ILE A 123 18.29 -12.28 12.79
N LEU A 124 18.25 -12.41 14.12
CA LEU A 124 19.22 -11.76 14.98
C LEU A 124 20.53 -12.53 14.80
N LYS A 125 21.41 -12.00 13.95
CA LYS A 125 22.80 -12.46 13.96
C LYS A 125 23.43 -12.10 15.32
N PRO A 126 24.23 -12.99 15.90
CA PRO A 126 24.92 -12.78 17.17
C PRO A 126 25.93 -11.64 17.12
#